data_AF-A0A914DUW5-F1
#
_entry.id   AF-A0A914DUW5-F1
#
_cell.length_a   1.000
_cell.length_b   1.000
_cell.length_c   1.000
_cell.angle_alpha   90.00
_cell.angle_beta   90.00
_cell.angle_gamma   90.00
#
_symmetry.space_group_name_H-M   'P 1'
#
loop_
_entity.id
_entity.type
_entity.pdbx_description
1 polymer ?
#
loop_
_entity_poly.entity_id
_entity_poly.type
_entity_poly.pdbx_seq_one_letter_code
_entity_poly.pdbx_strand_id
1 'polypeptide(L)'
;MGMEYLRTIHGMITLVQFLIGMAALFTCGVVWYGGDVYWVFFVSNAGGQIIVLFFLFVTWVISFGVLACQLLGKDLLEEMGKVKVIIMHAICAALMLVCAALDTHYTATTASDFNIYNYHIRFVFVMIFSYILLISYLVQIAFVFFQ
;
A
#
# COMPACT_ATOMS: atom_id res chain seq x y z
N MET A 1 2.96 -10.35 25.09
CA MET A 1 1.88 -9.86 24.21
C MET A 1 2.39 -9.29 22.89
N GLY A 2 3.25 -8.27 22.84
CA GLY A 2 3.69 -7.65 21.57
C GLY A 2 4.33 -8.60 20.54
N MET A 3 5.34 -9.40 20.91
CA MET A 3 5.90 -10.41 19.99
C MET A 3 4.98 -11.62 19.76
N GLU A 4 4.01 -11.86 20.65
CA GLU A 4 3.01 -12.92 20.48
C GLU A 4 1.99 -12.54 19.42
N TYR A 5 1.66 -11.25 19.29
CA TYR A 5 0.81 -10.73 18.21
C TYR A 5 1.38 -11.06 16.82
N LEU A 6 2.69 -10.93 16.63
CA LEU A 6 3.34 -11.29 15.36
C LEU A 6 3.25 -12.79 15.02
N ARG A 7 2.97 -13.64 16.01
CA ARG A 7 2.72 -15.07 15.80
C ARG A 7 1.26 -15.36 15.41
N THR A 8 0.37 -14.38 15.50
CA THR A 8 -1.02 -14.52 15.05
C THR A 8 -1.14 -14.28 13.55
N ILE A 9 -2.16 -14.88 12.91
CA ILE A 9 -2.45 -14.69 11.49
C ILE A 9 -2.70 -13.20 11.19
N HIS A 10 -3.48 -12.55 12.03
CA HIS A 10 -3.79 -11.13 11.87
C HIS A 10 -2.52 -10.26 11.96
N GLY A 11 -1.65 -10.51 12.93
CA GLY A 11 -0.39 -9.78 13.06
C GLY A 11 0.60 -10.02 11.92
N MET A 12 0.68 -11.24 11.40
CA MET A 12 1.48 -11.52 10.20
C MET A 12 0.97 -10.76 8.98
N ILE A 13 -0.36 -10.71 8.77
CA ILE A 13 -0.93 -9.96 7.63
C ILE A 13 -0.63 -8.46 7.77
N THR A 14 -0.78 -7.88 8.96
CA THR A 14 -0.48 -6.46 9.20
C THR A 14 1.02 -6.16 8.98
N LEU A 15 1.90 -7.07 9.40
CA LEU A 15 3.34 -6.93 9.14
C LEU A 15 3.66 -6.98 7.64
N VAL A 16 3.06 -7.92 6.92
CA VAL A 16 3.22 -8.03 5.46
C VAL A 16 2.69 -6.77 4.77
N GLN A 17 1.54 -6.24 5.19
CA GLN A 17 1.01 -4.96 4.70
C GLN A 17 1.99 -3.81 4.89
N PHE A 18 2.59 -3.72 6.08
CA PHE A 18 3.59 -2.71 6.37
C PHE A 18 4.82 -2.83 5.46
N LEU A 19 5.37 -4.04 5.31
CA LEU A 19 6.56 -4.28 4.49
C LEU A 19 6.31 -4.05 3.01
N ILE A 20 5.19 -4.55 2.48
CA ILE A 20 4.81 -4.35 1.07
C ILE A 20 4.46 -2.89 0.81
N GLY A 21 3.76 -2.22 1.73
CA GLY A 21 3.46 -0.79 1.64
C GLY A 21 4.74 0.05 1.59
N MET A 22 5.74 -0.30 2.39
CA MET A 22 7.05 0.35 2.34
C MET A 22 7.75 0.12 1.00
N ALA A 23 7.76 -1.13 0.50
CA ALA A 23 8.36 -1.44 -0.81
C ALA A 23 7.65 -0.72 -1.97
N ALA A 24 6.31 -0.63 -1.92
CA ALA A 24 5.52 0.11 -2.89
C ALA A 24 5.83 1.61 -2.86
N LEU A 25 5.97 2.20 -1.67
CA LEU A 25 6.35 3.61 -1.49
C LEU A 25 7.72 3.92 -2.09
N PHE A 26 8.73 3.09 -1.81
CA PHE A 26 10.05 3.27 -2.40
C PHE A 26 10.00 3.10 -3.92
N THR A 27 9.30 2.08 -4.41
CA THR A 27 9.21 1.82 -5.84
C THR A 27 8.49 2.96 -6.56
N CYS A 28 7.40 3.50 -6.00
CA CYS A 28 6.64 4.60 -6.59
C CYS A 28 7.40 5.94 -6.49
N GLY A 29 8.03 6.21 -5.34
CA GLY A 29 8.69 7.48 -5.07
C GLY A 29 10.00 7.69 -5.81
N VAL A 30 10.69 6.61 -6.19
CA VAL A 30 12.01 6.63 -6.81
C VAL A 30 11.92 6.57 -8.33
N VAL A 31 12.51 7.57 -8.99
CA VAL A 31 12.54 7.70 -10.46
C VAL A 31 13.98 7.60 -10.94
N TRP A 32 14.24 6.67 -11.86
CA TRP A 32 15.54 6.53 -12.53
C TRP A 32 15.51 7.24 -13.87
N TYR A 33 16.37 8.24 -14.04
CA TYR A 33 16.49 8.97 -15.29
C TYR A 33 17.96 9.28 -15.58
N GLY A 34 18.46 8.83 -16.73
CA GLY A 34 19.83 9.15 -17.18
C GLY A 34 20.95 8.57 -16.30
N GLY A 35 20.68 7.60 -15.44
CA GLY A 35 21.64 7.06 -14.47
C GLY A 35 21.55 7.70 -13.07
N ASP A 36 20.79 8.78 -12.94
CA ASP A 36 20.53 9.46 -11.67
C ASP A 36 19.17 9.05 -11.10
N VAL A 37 19.08 9.17 -9.76
CA VAL A 37 17.88 8.84 -8.99
C VAL A 37 17.23 10.12 -8.49
N TYR A 38 15.99 10.35 -8.91
CA TYR A 38 15.18 11.49 -8.50
C TYR A 38 13.97 11.04 -7.69
N TRP A 39 13.50 11.92 -6.81
CA TRP A 39 12.20 11.74 -6.18
C TRP A 39 11.09 12.23 -7.12
N VAL A 40 9.98 11.49 -7.17
CA VAL A 40 8.86 11.75 -8.10
C VAL A 40 8.27 13.16 -7.95
N PHE A 41 8.38 13.78 -6.78
CA PHE A 41 7.94 15.15 -6.52
C PHE A 41 8.64 16.21 -7.40
N PHE A 42 9.85 15.93 -7.88
CA PHE A 42 10.64 16.85 -8.68
C PHE A 42 10.51 16.60 -10.20
N VAL A 43 9.66 15.65 -10.61
CA VAL A 43 9.49 15.27 -12.03
C VAL A 43 8.16 15.83 -12.56
N SER A 44 8.21 16.80 -13.49
CA SER A 44 7.06 17.67 -13.81
C SER A 44 5.88 17.02 -14.57
N ASN A 45 5.97 15.74 -14.96
CA ASN A 45 4.95 15.06 -15.77
C ASN A 45 4.24 13.88 -15.08
N ALA A 46 4.40 13.72 -13.75
CA ALA A 46 3.93 12.54 -13.02
C ALA A 46 2.76 12.82 -12.06
N GLY A 47 1.81 13.69 -12.43
CA GLY A 47 0.71 14.12 -11.55
C GLY A 47 -0.11 12.97 -10.94
N GLY A 48 -0.47 11.95 -11.73
CA GLY A 48 -1.19 10.78 -11.20
C GLY A 48 -0.35 9.88 -10.30
N GLN A 49 0.97 9.87 -10.47
CA GLN A 49 1.87 9.11 -9.58
C GLN A 49 2.01 9.76 -8.21
N ILE A 50 1.89 11.10 -8.12
CA ILE A 50 1.84 11.80 -6.83
C ILE A 50 0.58 11.37 -6.05
N ILE A 51 -0.55 11.17 -6.74
CA ILE A 51 -1.80 10.67 -6.12
C ILE A 51 -1.60 9.23 -5.60
N VAL A 52 -1.00 8.35 -6.40
CA VAL A 52 -0.67 6.98 -6.00
C VAL A 52 0.24 6.98 -4.78
N LEU A 53 1.31 7.79 -4.80
CA LEU A 53 2.26 7.92 -3.70
C LEU A 53 1.57 8.41 -2.42
N PHE A 54 0.68 9.40 -2.53
CA PHE A 54 -0.09 9.92 -1.41
C PHE A 54 -0.99 8.83 -0.79
N PHE A 55 -1.73 8.08 -1.60
CA PHE A 55 -2.59 7.01 -1.11
C PHE A 55 -1.80 5.85 -0.50
N LEU A 56 -0.68 5.44 -1.11
CA LEU A 56 0.25 4.47 -0.52
C LEU A 56 0.80 4.95 0.83
N PHE A 57 1.10 6.25 0.94
CA PHE A 57 1.62 6.81 2.19
C PHE A 57 0.56 6.78 3.29
N VAL A 58 -0.66 7.20 2.99
CA VAL A 58 -1.78 7.18 3.95
C VAL A 58 -2.06 5.76 4.42
N THR A 59 -2.16 4.78 3.52
CA THR A 59 -2.43 3.39 3.92
C THR A 59 -1.27 2.76 4.68
N TRP A 60 -0.02 3.09 4.32
CA TRP A 60 1.15 2.64 5.06
C TRP A 60 1.19 3.20 6.48
N VAL A 61 0.89 4.49 6.68
CA VAL A 61 0.79 5.10 8.03
C VAL A 61 -0.30 4.42 8.85
N ILE A 62 -1.45 4.11 8.27
CA ILE A 62 -2.53 3.38 8.96
C ILE A 62 -2.04 1.99 9.37
N SER A 63 -1.45 1.22 8.45
CA SER A 63 -0.91 -0.12 8.75
C SER A 63 0.20 -0.09 9.80
N PHE A 64 1.08 0.92 9.78
CA PHE A 64 2.08 1.13 10.81
C PHE A 64 1.44 1.45 12.17
N GLY A 65 0.43 2.32 12.20
CA GLY A 65 -0.31 2.65 13.42
C GLY A 65 -1.00 1.43 14.03
N VAL A 66 -1.65 0.60 13.20
CA VAL A 66 -2.27 -0.67 13.64
C VAL A 66 -1.22 -1.61 14.22
N LEU A 67 -0.11 -1.80 13.52
CA LEU A 67 0.99 -2.64 13.96
C LEU A 67 1.57 -2.13 15.30
N ALA A 68 1.82 -0.83 15.42
CA ALA A 68 2.36 -0.23 16.62
C ALA A 68 1.42 -0.35 17.83
N CYS A 69 0.12 -0.07 17.67
CA CYS A 69 -0.86 -0.22 18.75
C CYS A 69 -0.93 -1.65 19.27
N GLN A 70 -0.98 -2.63 18.36
CA GLN A 70 -1.06 -4.05 18.72
C GLN A 70 0.25 -4.57 19.35
N LEU A 71 1.40 -4.10 18.87
CA LEU A 71 2.70 -4.40 19.50
C LEU A 71 2.81 -3.84 20.93
N LEU A 72 2.16 -2.71 21.21
CA LEU A 72 2.05 -2.11 22.55
C LEU A 72 0.99 -2.81 23.43
N GLY A 73 0.33 -3.86 22.93
CA GLY A 73 -0.67 -4.64 23.66
C GLY A 73 -2.06 -4.01 23.70
N LYS A 74 -2.35 -3.03 22.83
CA LYS A 74 -3.69 -2.46 22.67
C LYS A 74 -4.47 -3.24 21.63
N ASP A 75 -5.56 -3.88 22.05
CA ASP A 75 -6.46 -4.54 21.12
C ASP A 75 -7.38 -3.50 20.46
N LEU A 76 -7.09 -3.19 19.19
CA LEU A 76 -7.90 -2.28 18.37
C LEU A 76 -9.35 -2.74 18.22
N LEU A 77 -9.61 -4.05 18.24
CA LEU A 77 -10.97 -4.57 18.11
C LEU A 77 -11.80 -4.24 19.36
N GLU A 78 -11.19 -4.34 20.54
CA GLU A 78 -11.78 -4.02 21.83
C GLU A 78 -11.92 -2.50 22.02
N GLU A 79 -10.89 -1.72 21.66
CA GLU A 79 -10.90 -0.26 21.84
C GLU A 79 -11.82 0.48 20.84
N MET A 80 -11.79 0.12 19.55
CA MET A 80 -12.53 0.85 18.50
C MET A 80 -13.88 0.22 18.17
N GLY A 81 -14.03 -1.08 18.42
CA GLY A 81 -15.18 -1.86 18.02
C GLY A 81 -15.10 -2.34 16.56
N LYS A 82 -15.59 -3.56 16.34
CA LYS A 82 -15.55 -4.31 15.07
C LYS A 82 -15.95 -3.49 13.83
N VAL A 83 -17.06 -2.74 13.90
CA VAL A 83 -17.58 -1.97 12.76
C VAL A 83 -16.58 -0.88 12.30
N LYS A 84 -15.94 -0.18 13.24
CA LYS A 84 -14.99 0.89 12.89
C LYS A 84 -13.71 0.33 12.26
N VAL A 85 -13.23 -0.80 12.77
CA VAL A 85 -12.07 -1.50 12.21
C VAL A 85 -12.36 -1.97 10.77
N ILE A 86 -13.55 -2.52 10.51
CA ILE A 86 -13.97 -2.90 9.16
C ILE A 86 -14.00 -1.69 8.22
N ILE A 87 -14.59 -0.57 8.65
CA ILE A 87 -14.65 0.65 7.83
C ILE A 87 -13.24 1.17 7.51
N MET A 88 -12.33 1.18 8.49
CA MET A 88 -10.94 1.58 8.28
C MET A 88 -10.25 0.73 7.21
N HIS A 89 -10.36 -0.60 7.29
CA HIS A 89 -9.78 -1.49 6.28
C HIS A 89 -10.48 -1.37 4.92
N ALA A 90 -11.80 -1.13 4.90
CA ALA A 90 -12.55 -0.92 3.65
C ALA A 90 -12.11 0.36 2.93
N ILE A 91 -11.85 1.45 3.67
CA ILE A 91 -11.28 2.68 3.10
C ILE A 91 -9.89 2.39 2.53
N CYS A 92 -9.03 1.69 3.27
CA CYS A 92 -7.70 1.33 2.77
C CYS A 92 -7.77 0.47 1.50
N ALA A 93 -8.69 -0.50 1.46
CA ALA A 93 -8.92 -1.33 0.28
C ALA A 93 -9.38 -0.47 -0.92
N ALA A 94 -10.32 0.46 -0.72
CA ALA A 94 -10.78 1.35 -1.78
C ALA A 94 -9.64 2.24 -2.33
N LEU A 95 -8.78 2.77 -1.45
CA LEU A 95 -7.59 3.53 -1.87
C LEU A 95 -6.61 2.67 -2.68
N MET A 96 -6.36 1.43 -2.27
CA MET A 96 -5.49 0.51 -3.01
C MET A 96 -6.07 0.10 -4.35
N LEU A 97 -7.39 -0.02 -4.47
CA LEU A 97 -8.06 -0.25 -5.75
C LEU A 97 -7.85 0.91 -6.72
N VAL A 98 -7.99 2.15 -6.24
CA VAL A 98 -7.73 3.35 -7.06
C VAL A 98 -6.26 3.42 -7.48
N CYS A 99 -5.32 3.12 -6.57
CA CYS A 99 -3.89 3.04 -6.91
C CYS A 99 -3.61 2.01 -8.00
N ALA A 100 -4.11 0.78 -7.82
CA ALA A 100 -3.91 -0.30 -8.77
C ALA A 100 -4.51 0.03 -10.14
N ALA A 101 -5.68 0.67 -10.20
CA ALA A 101 -6.31 1.11 -11.44
C ALA A 101 -5.49 2.21 -12.16
N LEU A 102 -5.00 3.20 -11.41
CA LEU A 102 -4.15 4.26 -11.95
C LEU A 102 -2.84 3.70 -12.50
N ASP A 103 -2.14 2.84 -11.76
CA ASP A 103 -0.89 2.23 -12.23
C ASP A 103 -1.11 1.24 -13.38
N THR A 104 -2.25 0.56 -13.43
CA THR A 104 -2.63 -0.26 -14.59
C THR A 104 -2.77 0.61 -15.84
N HIS A 105 -3.43 1.76 -15.71
CA HIS A 105 -3.56 2.72 -16.81
C HIS A 105 -2.20 3.26 -17.27
N TYR A 106 -1.33 3.67 -16.33
CA TYR A 106 0.03 4.13 -16.64
C TYR A 106 0.88 3.04 -17.27
N THR A 107 0.77 1.80 -16.80
CA THR A 107 1.46 0.64 -17.38
C THR A 107 1.03 0.45 -18.84
N ALA A 108 -0.28 0.47 -19.12
CA ALA A 108 -0.81 0.30 -20.47
C ALA A 108 -0.44 1.42 -21.44
N THR A 109 -0.47 2.68 -20.98
CA THR A 109 -0.11 3.85 -21.82
C THR A 109 1.39 4.00 -22.03
N THR A 110 2.20 3.61 -21.05
CA THR A 110 3.66 3.67 -21.14
C THR A 110 4.24 2.52 -21.99
N ALA A 111 3.53 1.40 -22.10
CA ALA A 111 3.96 0.24 -22.90
C ALA A 111 4.14 0.57 -24.40
N SER A 112 3.37 1.54 -24.92
CA SER A 112 3.39 1.94 -26.33
C SER A 112 4.48 2.97 -26.68
N ASP A 113 5.20 3.53 -25.70
CA ASP A 113 6.08 4.67 -25.90
C ASP A 113 7.55 4.32 -25.61
N PHE A 114 8.36 4.17 -26.67
CA PHE A 114 9.73 3.61 -26.61
C PHE A 114 10.70 4.44 -25.75
N ASN A 115 10.45 5.75 -25.61
CA ASN A 115 11.26 6.66 -24.78
C ASN A 115 11.01 6.51 -23.26
N ILE A 116 9.92 5.85 -22.87
CA ILE A 116 9.45 5.79 -21.48
C ILE A 116 9.57 4.35 -20.91
N TYR A 117 10.17 3.43 -21.67
CA TYR A 117 10.33 2.02 -21.28
C TYR A 117 10.98 1.83 -19.90
N ASN A 118 11.93 2.69 -19.53
CA ASN A 118 12.58 2.64 -18.20
C ASN A 118 11.62 2.94 -17.03
N TYR A 119 10.51 3.63 -17.26
CA TYR A 119 9.48 3.89 -16.25
C TYR A 119 8.43 2.78 -16.18
N HIS A 120 8.27 2.00 -17.26
CA HIS A 120 7.25 0.96 -17.36
C HIS A 120 7.40 -0.10 -16.27
N ILE A 121 8.62 -0.56 -16.02
CA ILE A 121 8.88 -1.59 -15.00
C ILE A 121 8.50 -1.12 -13.59
N ARG A 122 8.68 0.17 -13.29
CA ARG A 122 8.29 0.76 -12.01
C ARG A 122 6.77 0.67 -11.83
N PHE A 123 6.00 1.09 -12.83
CA PHE A 123 4.54 1.03 -12.77
C PHE A 123 4.03 -0.41 -12.60
N VAL A 124 4.67 -1.38 -13.26
CA VAL A 124 4.34 -2.81 -13.08
C VAL A 124 4.54 -3.25 -11.63
N PHE A 125 5.67 -2.91 -11.01
CA PHE A 125 5.91 -3.29 -9.62
C PHE A 125 4.95 -2.61 -8.64
N VAL A 126 4.70 -1.30 -8.79
CA VAL A 126 3.75 -0.59 -7.90
C VAL A 126 2.34 -1.17 -8.08
N MET A 127 1.90 -1.43 -9.31
CA MET A 127 0.63 -2.11 -9.61
C MET A 127 0.51 -3.45 -8.88
N ILE A 128 1.53 -4.32 -8.99
CA ILE A 128 1.54 -5.63 -8.33
C ILE A 128 1.44 -5.46 -6.81
N PHE A 129 2.23 -4.56 -6.21
CA PHE A 129 2.18 -4.33 -4.78
C PHE A 129 0.82 -3.78 -4.33
N SER A 130 0.22 -2.84 -5.08
CA SER A 130 -1.11 -2.31 -4.79
C SER A 130 -2.19 -3.39 -4.84
N TYR A 131 -2.14 -4.33 -5.79
CA TYR A 131 -3.06 -5.48 -5.82
C TYR A 131 -2.87 -6.42 -4.64
N ILE A 132 -1.63 -6.72 -4.25
CA ILE A 132 -1.34 -7.56 -3.08
C ILE A 132 -1.86 -6.88 -1.80
N LEU A 133 -1.63 -5.57 -1.65
CA LEU A 133 -2.16 -4.79 -0.53
C LEU A 133 -3.69 -4.78 -0.52
N LEU A 134 -4.34 -4.56 -1.67
CA LEU A 134 -5.79 -4.65 -1.80
C LEU A 134 -6.32 -6.00 -1.27
N ILE A 135 -5.77 -7.11 -1.78
CA ILE A 135 -6.17 -8.47 -1.34
C ILE A 135 -5.96 -8.63 0.16
N SER A 136 -4.82 -8.17 0.69
CA SER A 136 -4.54 -8.27 2.11
C SER A 136 -5.55 -7.52 3.00
N TYR A 137 -6.02 -6.34 2.58
CA TYR A 137 -7.06 -5.60 3.29
C TYR A 137 -8.42 -6.31 3.20
N LEU A 138 -8.76 -6.92 2.07
CA LEU A 138 -9.97 -7.73 1.94
C LEU A 138 -9.94 -8.96 2.86
N VAL A 139 -8.79 -9.63 2.98
CA VAL A 139 -8.60 -10.75 3.92
C VAL A 139 -8.76 -10.28 5.37
N GLN A 140 -8.21 -9.12 5.73
CA GLN A 140 -8.39 -8.54 7.06
C GLN A 140 -9.85 -8.21 7.38
N ILE A 141 -10.58 -7.63 6.42
CA ILE A 141 -12.02 -7.37 6.56
C ILE A 141 -12.77 -8.68 6.82
N ALA A 142 -12.49 -9.72 6.03
CA ALA A 142 -13.13 -11.03 6.21
C ALA A 142 -12.80 -11.62 7.60
N PHE A 143 -11.53 -11.57 8.02
CA PHE A 143 -11.12 -12.08 9.32
C PHE A 143 -11.84 -11.37 10.48
N VAL A 144 -11.87 -10.04 10.47
CA VAL A 144 -12.57 -9.22 11.46
C VAL A 144 -14.08 -9.48 11.43
N PHE A 145 -14.65 -9.78 10.26
CA PHE A 145 -16.07 -10.08 10.13
C PHE A 145 -16.46 -11.44 10.73
N PHE A 146 -15.60 -12.46 10.63
CA PHE A 146 -15.89 -13.82 11.12
C PHE A 146 -15.49 -14.07 12.59
N GLN A 147 -14.66 -13.21 13.17
CA GLN A 147 -14.30 -13.22 14.59
C GLN A 147 -15.39 -12.56 15.46
#